data_AF-A0A8H3CH71-F1
#
_entry.id   AF-A0A8H3CH71-F1
#
_cell.length_a   1.000
_cell.length_b   1.000
_cell.length_c   1.000
_cell.angle_alpha   90.00
_cell.angle_beta   90.00
_cell.angle_gamma   90.00
#
_symmetry.space_group_name_H-M   'P 1'
#
loop_
_entity.id
_entity.type
_entity.pdbx_description
1 polymer ?
#
loop_
_entity_poly.entity_id
_entity_poly.type
_entity_poly.pdbx_seq_one_letter_code
_entity_poly.pdbx_strand_id
1 'polypeptide(L)'
;MSRYDSGIASDPATAVPSRAPSETVDMHDPEKRQEEKNGINVQDAEKQFNELARRLTRQSTRHDEKTDPDGDVEKQETFDLLEYLRSTSGQQNEAGFAHKHVGVTFQDLRVTGVGGVKIYVRTFPDAVKEFLLSPLFIAASLLGKKPSAPKTILHSFNGAVRPGEMVLVLGRPGAGCSSFLKTIANQHDIHYPILTVAQTLQFALNLKSPGRLLPEQTRAQLNDDILNMLLSMLNITHTRNTVVGNEFMRGVSGGERKRVSIAEMMSSRACVLSWDNSTRGLDASTALDYAKSLRIMTDIFKLTTFVSLYQAGEGIYDQFDKVLLIDEGRQVYFGPAKEAREYMLSLGFRNLPRQTTADYLTGCTDPNERAFAEGRSAANVPSTPDQLAQAFQQSKYWSQMVSERQVIQDEWRRDENEPSGARAEFLRATKEEKPW
;
A
#
# COMPACT_ATOMS: atom_id res chain seq x y z
N MET A 1 50.60 4.17 -44.41
CA MET A 1 51.58 3.06 -44.41
C MET A 1 52.92 3.60 -43.91
N SER A 2 53.12 3.62 -42.59
CA SER A 2 54.45 3.76 -41.95
C SER A 2 54.33 3.50 -40.43
N ARG A 3 54.88 2.34 -40.04
CA ARG A 3 55.67 2.00 -38.84
C ARG A 3 55.40 2.73 -37.50
N TYR A 4 55.11 1.98 -36.44
CA TYR A 4 56.15 1.33 -35.61
C TYR A 4 55.53 0.30 -34.66
N ASP A 5 56.23 -0.81 -34.54
CA ASP A 5 55.99 -1.97 -33.67
C ASP A 5 56.99 -1.88 -32.51
N SER A 6 56.54 -2.13 -31.28
CA SER A 6 57.40 -2.51 -30.14
C SER A 6 56.51 -2.96 -28.97
N GLY A 7 56.62 -4.24 -28.61
CA GLY A 7 55.85 -4.86 -27.54
C GLY A 7 56.39 -4.62 -26.13
N ILE A 8 55.76 -5.28 -25.16
CA ILE A 8 56.35 -6.26 -24.23
C ILE A 8 55.40 -6.53 -23.03
N ALA A 9 55.27 -7.82 -22.73
CA ALA A 9 55.00 -8.50 -21.46
C ALA A 9 53.64 -8.40 -20.71
N SER A 10 53.09 -9.60 -20.54
CA SER A 10 52.17 -10.12 -19.53
C SER A 10 52.70 -10.05 -18.09
N ASP A 11 51.85 -9.69 -17.13
CA ASP A 11 51.60 -10.44 -15.88
C ASP A 11 50.43 -9.84 -15.04
N PRO A 12 49.89 -10.49 -13.98
CA PRO A 12 48.53 -11.03 -13.97
C PRO A 12 47.50 -10.23 -13.18
N ALA A 13 46.22 -10.50 -13.48
CA ALA A 13 45.04 -9.91 -12.86
C ALA A 13 44.97 -10.20 -11.34
N THR A 14 44.87 -9.11 -10.57
CA THR A 14 44.61 -9.11 -9.14
C THR A 14 43.22 -9.69 -8.84
N ALA A 15 43.20 -10.80 -8.10
CA ALA A 15 42.00 -11.46 -7.62
C ALA A 15 41.23 -10.59 -6.61
N VAL A 16 39.93 -10.40 -6.84
CA VAL A 16 38.98 -9.86 -5.84
C VAL A 16 38.36 -11.06 -5.11
N PRO A 17 38.42 -11.15 -3.78
CA PRO A 17 37.92 -12.31 -3.06
C PRO A 17 36.37 -12.31 -2.99
N SER A 18 35.82 -13.41 -3.49
CA SER A 18 34.46 -13.90 -3.25
C SER A 18 34.29 -14.31 -1.79
N ARG A 19 33.23 -13.82 -1.12
CA ARG A 19 32.59 -14.49 0.03
C ARG A 19 31.20 -13.92 0.30
N ALA A 20 30.18 -14.63 -0.15
CA ALA A 20 28.88 -14.69 0.54
C ALA A 20 28.78 -16.11 1.12
N PRO A 21 28.46 -16.30 2.42
CA PRO A 21 28.22 -17.63 2.95
C PRO A 21 26.85 -18.13 2.46
N SER A 22 26.85 -19.24 1.72
CA SER A 22 25.67 -20.02 1.40
C SER A 22 25.34 -20.91 2.61
N GLU A 23 24.29 -20.60 3.36
CA GLU A 23 23.68 -21.57 4.26
C GLU A 23 22.83 -22.54 3.43
N THR A 24 23.30 -23.77 3.32
CA THR A 24 22.51 -24.91 2.84
C THR A 24 21.52 -25.30 3.91
N VAL A 25 20.23 -25.03 3.69
CA VAL A 25 19.15 -25.54 4.54
C VAL A 25 18.92 -27.00 4.17
N ASP A 26 19.23 -27.89 5.12
CA ASP A 26 19.00 -29.32 5.00
C ASP A 26 17.48 -29.61 5.00
N MET A 27 17.02 -30.38 4.01
CA MET A 27 15.59 -30.49 3.63
C MET A 27 14.88 -31.71 4.22
N HIS A 28 15.39 -32.30 5.31
CA HIS A 28 14.80 -33.46 5.97
C HIS A 28 14.76 -33.33 7.49
N ASP A 29 13.80 -32.55 7.99
CA ASP A 29 13.33 -32.67 9.36
C ASP A 29 11.78 -32.63 9.41
N PRO A 30 11.12 -33.78 9.63
CA PRO A 30 9.66 -33.89 9.64
C PRO A 30 8.99 -33.34 10.92
N GLU A 31 9.74 -32.95 11.97
CA GLU A 31 9.17 -32.49 13.25
C GLU A 31 8.74 -31.01 13.26
N LYS A 32 9.18 -30.19 12.30
CA LYS A 32 8.79 -28.76 12.22
C LYS A 32 7.41 -28.47 11.61
N ARG A 33 6.62 -29.49 11.25
CA ARG A 33 5.37 -29.33 10.49
C ARG A 33 4.12 -29.00 11.29
N GLN A 34 4.19 -28.88 12.62
CA GLN A 34 2.97 -28.80 13.45
C GLN A 34 2.66 -27.45 14.14
N GLU A 35 3.46 -26.39 13.96
CA GLU A 35 3.22 -25.10 14.64
C GLU A 35 2.96 -23.89 13.72
N GLU A 36 2.75 -24.06 12.41
CA GLU A 36 2.24 -22.97 11.56
C GLU A 36 0.71 -22.92 11.58
N LYS A 37 0.15 -22.39 12.67
CA LYS A 37 -1.25 -21.93 12.72
C LYS A 37 -1.28 -20.40 12.58
N ASN A 38 -2.06 -19.94 11.60
CA ASN A 38 -2.45 -18.54 11.32
C ASN A 38 -2.55 -17.64 12.56
N GLY A 39 -1.47 -16.95 12.89
CA GLY A 39 -1.41 -15.91 13.91
C GLY A 39 -0.35 -14.89 13.55
N ILE A 40 -0.71 -13.60 13.61
CA ILE A 40 0.21 -12.48 13.44
C ILE A 40 1.28 -12.57 14.53
N ASN A 41 2.51 -12.95 14.18
CA ASN A 41 3.60 -13.06 15.14
C ASN A 41 4.19 -11.68 15.44
N VAL A 42 3.65 -11.05 16.48
CA VAL A 42 4.09 -9.74 16.98
C VAL A 42 5.59 -9.73 17.33
N GLN A 43 6.15 -10.86 17.78
CA GLN A 43 7.57 -10.97 18.13
C GLN A 43 8.51 -11.00 16.91
N ASP A 44 8.04 -11.49 15.77
CA ASP A 44 8.82 -11.46 14.53
C ASP A 44 8.77 -10.06 13.88
N ALA A 45 7.62 -9.39 13.94
CA ALA A 45 7.48 -7.99 13.55
C ALA A 45 8.42 -7.07 14.38
N GLU A 46 8.59 -7.37 15.68
CA GLU A 46 9.56 -6.69 16.56
C GLU A 46 11.00 -6.82 16.07
N LYS A 47 11.44 -8.04 15.76
CA LYS A 47 12.82 -8.29 15.32
C LYS A 47 13.12 -7.57 14.00
N GLN A 48 12.18 -7.65 13.04
CA GLN A 48 12.32 -6.98 11.75
C GLN A 48 12.35 -5.46 11.87
N PHE A 49 11.55 -4.89 12.79
CA PHE A 49 11.55 -3.45 13.04
C PHE A 49 12.83 -2.98 13.75
N ASN A 50 13.30 -3.69 14.78
CA ASN A 50 14.55 -3.35 15.47
C ASN A 50 15.74 -3.37 14.50
N GLU A 51 15.73 -4.28 13.53
CA GLU A 51 16.72 -4.28 12.45
C GLU A 51 16.54 -3.09 11.49
N LEU A 52 15.31 -2.72 11.15
CA LEU A 52 14.99 -1.56 10.31
C LEU A 52 15.40 -0.23 10.96
N ALA A 53 15.01 -0.01 12.22
CA ALA A 53 15.37 1.17 13.00
C ALA A 53 16.89 1.32 13.07
N ARG A 54 17.63 0.22 13.38
CA ARG A 54 19.10 0.22 13.37
C ARG A 54 19.70 0.55 11.99
N ARG A 55 19.07 0.13 10.89
CA ARG A 55 19.52 0.46 9.52
C ARG A 55 19.26 1.93 9.19
N LEU A 56 18.09 2.45 9.54
CA LEU A 56 17.72 3.86 9.37
C LEU A 56 18.67 4.79 10.14
N THR A 57 19.02 4.45 11.39
CA THR A 57 20.02 5.18 12.18
C THR A 57 21.40 5.21 11.51
N ARG A 58 21.82 4.09 10.93
CA ARG A 58 23.12 3.98 10.22
C ARG A 58 23.13 4.69 8.86
N GLN A 59 21.99 4.76 8.17
CA GLN A 59 21.88 5.51 6.91
C GLN A 59 21.80 7.02 7.15
N SER A 60 21.13 7.47 8.22
CA SER A 60 21.08 8.88 8.62
C SER A 60 22.48 9.43 8.93
N THR A 61 23.25 8.71 9.75
CA THR A 61 24.63 9.10 10.12
C THR A 61 25.60 9.13 8.94
N ARG A 62 25.42 8.28 7.93
CA ARG A 62 26.23 8.32 6.69
C ARG A 62 25.87 9.45 5.74
N HIS A 63 24.66 10.00 5.82
CA HIS A 63 24.26 11.14 5.01
C HIS A 63 24.78 12.46 5.61
N ASP A 64 24.96 12.52 6.93
CA ASP A 64 25.54 13.68 7.65
C ASP A 64 27.07 13.78 7.55
N GLU A 65 27.80 12.66 7.37
CA GLU A 65 29.27 12.65 7.22
C GLU A 65 29.81 13.40 5.97
N LYS A 66 28.96 13.90 5.08
CA LYS A 66 29.37 14.72 3.92
C LYS A 66 29.31 16.24 4.16
N THR A 67 29.02 16.69 5.38
CA THR A 67 28.96 18.11 5.73
C THR A 67 29.76 18.36 7.01
N ASP A 68 30.90 19.06 6.84
CA ASP A 68 31.81 19.69 7.81
C ASP A 68 32.31 18.89 9.05
N PRO A 69 33.62 18.83 9.33
CA PRO A 69 34.17 18.04 10.43
C PRO A 69 34.22 18.75 11.80
N ASP A 70 33.51 19.86 12.00
CA ASP A 70 33.58 20.64 13.25
C ASP A 70 32.20 21.11 13.72
N GLY A 71 31.49 20.22 14.42
CA GLY A 71 30.24 20.52 15.09
C GLY A 71 29.87 19.37 16.01
N ASP A 72 29.69 19.64 17.30
CA ASP A 72 29.21 18.65 18.27
C ASP A 72 27.85 18.10 17.81
N VAL A 73 27.87 16.91 17.21
CA VAL A 73 26.66 16.19 16.84
C VAL A 73 26.02 15.70 18.13
N GLU A 74 25.07 16.46 18.65
CA GLU A 74 24.08 15.93 19.58
C GLU A 74 23.49 14.67 18.94
N LYS A 75 23.78 13.52 19.54
CA LYS A 75 23.22 12.23 19.14
C LYS A 75 21.70 12.36 19.23
N GLN A 76 21.04 12.57 18.10
CA GLN A 76 19.58 12.49 18.03
C GLN A 76 19.18 11.12 18.55
N GLU A 77 18.51 11.10 19.70
CA GLU A 77 17.93 9.88 20.26
C GLU A 77 16.99 9.29 19.22
N THR A 78 17.30 8.07 18.78
CA THR A 78 16.50 7.36 17.80
C THR A 78 15.16 7.03 18.42
N PHE A 79 14.11 7.73 17.99
CA PHE A 79 12.74 7.50 18.42
C PHE A 79 12.34 6.04 18.16
N ASP A 80 12.18 5.25 19.23
CA ASP A 80 11.67 3.88 19.14
C ASP A 80 10.14 3.92 19.07
N LEU A 81 9.64 3.99 17.83
CA LEU A 81 8.23 3.99 17.52
C LEU A 81 7.49 2.79 18.14
N LEU A 82 8.12 1.63 18.22
CA LEU A 82 7.48 0.42 18.70
C LEU A 82 7.38 0.43 20.23
N GLU A 83 8.42 0.89 20.93
CA GLU A 83 8.35 1.14 22.38
C GLU A 83 7.28 2.19 22.71
N TYR A 84 7.24 3.32 21.96
CA TYR A 84 6.22 4.34 22.14
C TYR A 84 4.80 3.81 21.87
N LEU A 85 4.61 3.07 20.77
CA LEU A 85 3.31 2.51 20.42
C LEU A 85 2.86 1.44 21.42
N ARG A 86 3.78 0.67 22.00
CA ARG A 86 3.51 -0.33 23.03
C ARG A 86 3.26 0.27 24.39
N SER A 87 4.04 1.25 24.81
CA SER A 87 3.81 1.95 26.07
C SER A 87 2.44 2.62 26.02
N THR A 88 2.11 3.27 24.90
CA THR A 88 0.80 3.90 24.71
C THR A 88 -0.33 2.88 24.64
N SER A 89 -0.20 1.81 23.84
CA SER A 89 -1.22 0.77 23.71
C SER A 89 -1.39 -0.04 25.00
N GLY A 90 -0.29 -0.36 25.68
CA GLY A 90 -0.26 -1.04 26.98
C GLY A 90 -0.89 -0.21 28.09
N GLN A 91 -0.54 1.07 28.22
CA GLN A 91 -1.18 1.98 29.18
C GLN A 91 -2.67 2.17 28.89
N GLN A 92 -3.06 2.23 27.62
CA GLN A 92 -4.48 2.27 27.23
C GLN A 92 -5.21 0.96 27.57
N ASN A 93 -4.57 -0.19 27.37
CA ASN A 93 -5.12 -1.50 27.77
C ASN A 93 -5.29 -1.60 29.29
N GLU A 94 -4.27 -1.22 30.06
CA GLU A 94 -4.29 -1.22 31.53
C GLU A 94 -5.33 -0.24 32.09
N ALA A 95 -5.53 0.91 31.44
CA ALA A 95 -6.57 1.86 31.77
C ALA A 95 -7.97 1.44 31.26
N GLY A 96 -8.10 0.30 30.59
CA GLY A 96 -9.38 -0.24 30.11
C GLY A 96 -10.03 0.60 29.02
N PHE A 97 -9.23 1.16 28.11
CA PHE A 97 -9.74 1.77 26.88
C PHE A 97 -10.24 0.68 25.94
N ALA A 98 -11.41 0.90 25.35
CA ALA A 98 -11.96 0.02 24.35
C ALA A 98 -11.31 0.28 22.97
N HIS A 99 -11.04 -0.77 22.21
CA HIS A 99 -10.42 -0.66 20.89
C HIS A 99 -11.42 -0.84 19.76
N LYS A 100 -11.17 -0.14 18.64
CA LYS A 100 -11.99 -0.25 17.44
C LYS A 100 -11.28 -1.11 16.40
N HIS A 101 -11.67 -2.38 16.33
CA HIS A 101 -11.16 -3.31 15.32
C HIS A 101 -12.27 -3.60 14.32
N VAL A 102 -12.03 -3.29 13.04
CA VAL A 102 -13.05 -3.38 12.00
C VAL A 102 -12.51 -4.18 10.83
N GLY A 103 -13.14 -5.32 10.54
CA GLY A 103 -12.93 -6.06 9.30
C GLY A 103 -13.79 -5.51 8.18
N VAL A 104 -13.41 -5.76 6.93
CA VAL A 104 -14.14 -5.30 5.75
C VAL A 104 -14.51 -6.50 4.90
N THR A 105 -15.81 -6.67 4.64
CA THR A 105 -16.32 -7.62 3.65
C THR A 105 -17.03 -6.87 2.54
N PHE A 106 -16.82 -7.27 1.30
CA PHE A 106 -17.54 -6.74 0.14
C PHE A 106 -18.09 -7.89 -0.71
N GLN A 107 -19.29 -7.67 -1.26
CA GLN A 107 -20.01 -8.65 -2.06
C GLN A 107 -20.65 -7.95 -3.24
N ASP A 108 -20.48 -8.54 -4.43
CA ASP A 108 -21.02 -8.02 -5.69
C ASP A 108 -20.77 -6.51 -5.88
N LEU A 109 -19.59 -6.04 -5.47
CA LEU A 109 -19.25 -4.62 -5.52
C LEU A 109 -19.09 -4.20 -6.99
N ARG A 110 -19.99 -3.33 -7.44
CA ARG A 110 -20.02 -2.80 -8.80
C ARG A 110 -19.94 -1.28 -8.79
N VAL A 111 -19.09 -0.74 -9.65
CA VAL A 111 -18.97 0.71 -9.86
C VAL A 111 -19.35 1.02 -11.29
N THR A 112 -20.33 1.89 -11.48
CA THR A 112 -20.75 2.40 -12.79
C THR A 112 -20.52 3.89 -12.84
N GLY A 113 -19.88 4.38 -13.90
CA GLY A 113 -19.65 5.80 -14.09
C GLY A 113 -19.99 6.22 -15.52
N VAL A 114 -20.25 7.52 -15.71
CA VAL A 114 -20.29 8.09 -17.05
C VAL A 114 -18.86 8.06 -17.57
N GLY A 115 -18.61 7.27 -18.63
CA GLY A 115 -17.26 7.02 -19.11
C GLY A 115 -16.51 8.33 -19.37
N GLY A 116 -15.37 8.50 -18.70
CA GLY A 116 -14.44 9.59 -19.00
C GLY A 116 -14.08 9.55 -20.48
N VAL A 117 -14.25 10.67 -21.17
CA VAL A 117 -13.80 10.82 -22.55
C VAL A 117 -12.32 10.44 -22.59
N LYS A 118 -11.95 9.38 -23.33
CA LYS A 118 -10.54 9.12 -23.63
C LYS A 118 -10.03 10.34 -24.40
N ILE A 119 -9.27 11.21 -23.75
CA ILE A 119 -8.62 12.33 -24.42
C ILE A 119 -7.46 11.72 -25.21
N TYR A 120 -7.73 11.39 -26.48
CA TYR A 120 -6.65 11.11 -27.42
C TYR A 120 -5.88 12.42 -27.61
N VAL A 121 -4.60 12.41 -27.24
CA VAL A 121 -3.68 13.50 -27.59
C VAL A 121 -3.63 13.55 -29.11
N ARG A 122 -4.13 14.64 -29.69
CA ARG A 122 -4.29 14.78 -31.14
C ARG A 122 -2.92 14.76 -31.79
N THR A 123 -2.74 13.93 -32.80
CA THR A 123 -1.60 14.07 -33.69
C THR A 123 -1.84 15.25 -34.63
N PHE A 124 -0.77 15.92 -35.06
CA PHE A 124 -0.87 17.07 -35.98
C PHE A 124 -1.68 16.75 -37.27
N PRO A 125 -1.52 15.57 -37.91
CA PRO A 125 -2.35 15.18 -39.06
C PRO A 125 -3.85 15.04 -38.74
N ASP A 126 -4.21 14.55 -37.55
CA ASP A 126 -5.61 14.37 -37.14
C ASP A 126 -6.32 15.70 -36.93
N ALA A 127 -5.60 16.69 -36.37
CA ALA A 127 -6.12 18.05 -36.18
C ALA A 127 -6.41 18.76 -37.51
N VAL A 128 -5.57 18.55 -38.53
CA VAL A 128 -5.77 19.13 -39.87
C VAL A 128 -6.97 18.52 -40.58
N LYS A 129 -7.17 17.19 -40.48
CA LYS A 129 -8.33 16.50 -41.07
C LYS A 129 -9.65 16.96 -40.43
N GLU A 130 -9.69 17.08 -39.10
CA GLU A 130 -10.88 17.56 -38.39
C GLU A 130 -11.20 19.03 -38.71
N PHE A 131 -10.19 19.88 -38.86
CA PHE A 131 -10.39 21.29 -39.25
C PHE A 131 -11.12 21.40 -40.60
N LEU A 132 -10.69 20.62 -41.58
CA LEU A 132 -11.30 20.59 -42.92
C LEU A 132 -12.70 19.98 -42.93
N LEU A 133 -12.97 18.98 -42.09
CA LEU A 133 -14.28 18.30 -42.01
C LEU A 133 -15.25 18.97 -41.01
N SER A 134 -14.81 19.99 -40.29
CA SER A 134 -15.58 20.66 -39.23
C SER A 134 -16.98 21.15 -39.65
N PRO A 135 -17.23 21.65 -40.88
CA PRO A 135 -18.57 22.10 -41.27
C PRO A 135 -19.59 20.95 -41.34
N LEU A 136 -19.14 19.77 -41.79
CA LEU A 136 -19.96 18.55 -41.83
C LEU A 136 -20.28 18.02 -40.43
N PHE A 137 -19.30 18.05 -39.52
CA PHE A 137 -19.50 17.60 -38.14
C PHE A 137 -20.44 18.49 -37.34
N ILE A 138 -20.41 19.82 -37.58
CA ILE A 138 -21.35 20.77 -36.97
C ILE A 138 -22.79 20.47 -37.41
N ALA A 139 -23.00 20.24 -38.71
CA ALA A 139 -24.30 19.85 -39.27
C ALA A 139 -24.80 18.51 -38.70
N ALA A 140 -23.90 17.53 -38.52
CA ALA A 140 -24.24 16.26 -37.89
C ALA A 140 -24.57 16.37 -36.39
N SER A 141 -24.04 17.38 -35.68
CA SER A 141 -24.30 17.56 -34.24
C SER A 141 -25.70 18.09 -33.90
N LEU A 142 -26.41 18.66 -34.88
CA LEU A 142 -27.82 19.06 -34.78
C LEU A 142 -28.76 17.85 -34.70
N LEU A 143 -28.33 16.67 -35.15
CA LEU A 143 -28.99 15.41 -34.85
C LEU A 143 -28.46 14.92 -33.49
N GLY A 144 -29.16 15.28 -32.43
CA GLY A 144 -28.73 15.12 -31.02
C GLY A 144 -27.88 13.88 -30.71
N LYS A 145 -26.71 14.12 -30.11
CA LYS A 145 -25.85 13.04 -29.58
C LYS A 145 -26.58 12.36 -28.42
N LYS A 146 -26.84 11.05 -28.55
CA LYS A 146 -27.30 10.22 -27.43
C LYS A 146 -26.27 10.33 -26.28
N PRO A 147 -26.71 10.51 -25.02
CA PRO A 147 -25.79 10.48 -23.89
C PRO A 147 -25.06 9.13 -23.88
N SER A 148 -23.74 9.17 -23.67
CA SER A 148 -22.91 7.98 -23.58
C SER A 148 -23.45 7.08 -22.47
N ALA A 149 -23.74 5.82 -22.79
CA ALA A 149 -24.26 4.87 -21.81
C ALA A 149 -23.27 4.73 -20.63
N PRO A 150 -23.78 4.60 -19.39
CA PRO A 150 -22.92 4.42 -18.22
C PRO A 150 -22.03 3.20 -18.43
N LYS A 151 -20.72 3.39 -18.29
CA LYS A 151 -19.74 2.33 -18.39
C LYS A 151 -19.51 1.75 -17.00
N THR A 152 -19.59 0.43 -16.89
CA THR A 152 -19.17 -0.26 -15.66
C THR A 152 -17.64 -0.20 -15.57
N ILE A 153 -17.14 0.28 -14.44
CA ILE A 153 -15.72 0.44 -14.12
C ILE A 153 -15.23 -0.76 -13.33
N LEU A 154 -16.00 -1.23 -12.34
CA LEU A 154 -15.69 -2.42 -11.55
C LEU A 154 -16.85 -3.41 -11.66
N HIS A 155 -16.52 -4.68 -11.90
CA HIS A 155 -17.50 -5.73 -12.11
C HIS A 155 -17.50 -6.75 -10.97
N SER A 156 -18.45 -6.61 -10.05
CA SER A 156 -18.86 -7.66 -9.11
C SER A 156 -17.72 -8.22 -8.25
N PHE A 157 -17.03 -7.33 -7.54
CA PHE A 157 -15.92 -7.69 -6.65
C PHE A 157 -16.42 -8.32 -5.35
N ASN A 158 -15.71 -9.33 -4.89
CA ASN A 158 -16.00 -10.03 -3.64
C ASN A 158 -14.71 -10.15 -2.82
N GLY A 159 -14.81 -10.09 -1.49
CA GLY A 159 -13.64 -10.24 -0.65
C GLY A 159 -13.95 -10.04 0.82
N ALA A 160 -12.97 -10.43 1.63
CA ALA A 160 -13.00 -10.41 3.07
C ALA A 160 -11.61 -10.08 3.59
N VAL A 161 -11.55 -9.10 4.49
CA VAL A 161 -10.33 -8.62 5.11
C VAL A 161 -10.58 -8.49 6.60
N ARG A 162 -9.75 -9.14 7.41
CA ARG A 162 -9.83 -9.13 8.87
C ARG A 162 -9.08 -7.93 9.45
N PRO A 163 -9.45 -7.48 10.67
CA PRO A 163 -8.64 -6.51 11.39
C PRO A 163 -7.19 -6.99 11.52
N GLY A 164 -6.24 -6.11 11.19
CA GLY A 164 -4.82 -6.44 11.17
C GLY A 164 -4.31 -7.01 9.84
N GLU A 165 -5.17 -7.18 8.83
CA GLU A 165 -4.71 -7.58 7.49
C GLU A 165 -4.42 -6.36 6.61
N MET A 166 -3.36 -6.51 5.81
CA MET A 166 -2.91 -5.54 4.81
C MET A 166 -3.06 -6.14 3.41
N VAL A 167 -3.81 -5.44 2.55
CA VAL A 167 -4.13 -5.87 1.18
C VAL A 167 -3.43 -4.98 0.16
N LEU A 168 -2.66 -5.61 -0.72
CA LEU A 168 -2.08 -4.96 -1.90
C LEU A 168 -3.08 -5.00 -3.06
N VAL A 169 -3.44 -3.84 -3.61
CA VAL A 169 -4.30 -3.72 -4.79
C VAL A 169 -3.42 -3.47 -6.01
N LEU A 170 -3.27 -4.51 -6.84
CA LEU A 170 -2.47 -4.50 -8.06
C LEU A 170 -3.35 -4.48 -9.30
N GLY A 171 -2.84 -3.84 -10.34
CA GLY A 171 -3.47 -3.82 -11.65
C GLY A 171 -2.77 -2.83 -12.55
N ARG A 172 -2.92 -3.03 -13.86
CA ARG A 172 -2.36 -2.12 -14.86
C ARG A 172 -2.94 -0.71 -14.71
N PRO A 173 -2.26 0.33 -15.22
CA PRO A 173 -2.82 1.66 -15.26
C PRO A 173 -4.20 1.67 -15.94
N GLY A 174 -5.22 2.17 -15.24
CA GLY A 174 -6.60 2.16 -15.73
C GLY A 174 -7.39 0.86 -15.50
N ALA A 175 -6.82 -0.17 -14.86
CA ALA A 175 -7.51 -1.40 -14.52
C ALA A 175 -8.60 -1.23 -13.45
N GLY A 176 -8.49 -0.19 -12.61
CA GLY A 176 -9.53 0.14 -11.62
C GLY A 176 -9.07 0.20 -10.17
N CYS A 177 -7.78 0.06 -9.86
CA CYS A 177 -7.23 0.09 -8.48
C CYS A 177 -7.68 1.32 -7.69
N SER A 178 -7.45 2.53 -8.22
CA SER A 178 -7.89 3.78 -7.57
C SER A 178 -9.41 3.89 -7.45
N SER A 179 -10.16 3.33 -8.40
CA SER A 179 -11.64 3.32 -8.31
C SER A 179 -12.11 2.39 -7.20
N PHE A 180 -11.47 1.23 -7.04
CA PHE A 180 -11.74 0.30 -5.95
C PHE A 180 -11.43 0.94 -4.60
N LEU A 181 -10.23 1.50 -4.44
CA LEU A 181 -9.81 2.17 -3.22
C LEU A 181 -10.75 3.32 -2.82
N LYS A 182 -11.10 4.20 -3.76
CA LYS A 182 -12.06 5.30 -3.50
C LYS A 182 -13.44 4.80 -3.10
N THR A 183 -13.88 3.67 -3.65
CA THR A 183 -15.17 3.06 -3.30
C THR A 183 -15.15 2.49 -1.88
N ILE A 184 -14.04 1.86 -1.48
CA ILE A 184 -13.86 1.35 -0.11
C ILE A 184 -13.70 2.49 0.90
N ALA A 185 -13.00 3.56 0.53
CA ALA A 185 -12.66 4.67 1.43
C ALA A 185 -13.75 5.76 1.55
N ASN A 186 -14.73 5.80 0.65
CA ASN A 186 -15.81 6.79 0.63
C ASN A 186 -15.32 8.27 0.67
N GLN A 187 -14.17 8.63 0.05
CA GLN A 187 -13.68 10.03 0.11
C GLN A 187 -12.66 10.51 -0.96
N HIS A 188 -12.46 11.84 -1.01
CA HIS A 188 -11.55 12.66 -1.84
C HIS A 188 -10.56 13.47 -0.97
N ASP A 189 -9.29 13.61 -1.39
CA ASP A 189 -8.23 14.40 -0.72
C ASP A 189 -8.26 15.90 -1.09
N ILE A 190 -8.24 16.81 -0.10
CA ILE A 190 -8.03 18.27 -0.27
C ILE A 190 -7.26 18.81 0.96
N HIS A 191 -6.15 19.54 0.74
CA HIS A 191 -5.37 20.20 1.81
C HIS A 191 -5.45 21.73 1.74
N TYR A 192 -5.30 22.40 2.89
CA TYR A 192 -5.14 23.87 2.96
C TYR A 192 -3.67 24.27 2.80
N PRO A 193 -3.29 25.02 1.75
CA PRO A 193 -1.88 25.20 1.37
C PRO A 193 -1.09 26.22 2.21
N ILE A 194 -1.76 26.97 3.09
CA ILE A 194 -1.16 28.09 3.84
C ILE A 194 -0.61 27.71 5.22
N LEU A 195 -0.89 26.50 5.70
CA LEU A 195 -0.48 26.04 7.04
C LEU A 195 0.91 25.36 6.99
N THR A 196 1.65 25.43 8.10
CA THR A 196 2.87 24.63 8.30
C THR A 196 2.54 23.15 8.54
N VAL A 197 3.52 22.27 8.39
CA VAL A 197 3.35 20.83 8.65
C VAL A 197 2.80 20.59 10.07
N ALA A 198 3.43 21.20 11.08
CA ALA A 198 2.96 21.11 12.45
C ALA A 198 1.54 21.66 12.63
N GLN A 199 1.22 22.80 12.01
CA GLN A 199 -0.12 23.39 12.11
C GLN A 199 -1.21 22.49 11.50
N THR A 200 -0.94 21.91 10.32
CA THR A 200 -1.88 20.99 9.65
C THR A 200 -2.13 19.75 10.52
N LEU A 201 -1.08 19.12 11.02
CA LEU A 201 -1.21 17.92 11.85
C LEU A 201 -1.79 18.21 13.23
N GLN A 202 -1.38 19.31 13.88
CA GLN A 202 -1.94 19.73 15.15
C GLN A 202 -3.44 20.06 15.02
N PHE A 203 -3.85 20.70 13.92
CA PHE A 203 -5.26 20.96 13.63
C PHE A 203 -6.06 19.66 13.49
N ALA A 204 -5.56 18.71 12.70
CA ALA A 204 -6.18 17.39 12.54
C ALA A 204 -6.28 16.64 13.88
N LEU A 205 -5.19 16.63 14.67
CA LEU A 205 -5.14 16.02 16.00
C LEU A 205 -6.12 16.66 16.97
N ASN A 206 -6.16 17.99 17.05
CA ASN A 206 -7.08 18.71 17.93
C ASN A 206 -8.56 18.40 17.63
N LEU A 207 -8.91 18.15 16.36
CA LEU A 207 -10.27 17.75 15.95
C LEU A 207 -10.57 16.27 16.21
N LYS A 208 -9.53 15.45 16.44
CA LYS A 208 -9.61 13.99 16.58
C LYS A 208 -9.18 13.49 17.97
N SER A 209 -8.80 14.39 18.88
CA SER A 209 -8.41 14.04 20.24
C SER A 209 -9.57 13.35 20.96
N PRO A 210 -9.34 12.20 21.62
CA PRO A 210 -10.39 11.47 22.31
C PRO A 210 -10.96 12.29 23.49
N GLY A 211 -12.24 12.03 23.80
CA GLY A 211 -12.89 12.61 24.98
C GLY A 211 -12.26 12.13 26.28
N ARG A 212 -11.94 10.83 26.35
CA ARG A 212 -11.26 10.17 27.48
C ARG A 212 -9.74 10.23 27.31
N LEU A 213 -9.03 10.61 28.38
CA LEU A 213 -7.56 10.67 28.45
C LEU A 213 -7.05 9.81 29.60
N LEU A 214 -5.75 9.49 29.60
CA LEU A 214 -5.09 8.91 30.76
C LEU A 214 -5.08 9.92 31.93
N PRO A 215 -5.15 9.48 33.20
CA PRO A 215 -5.33 10.37 34.36
C PRO A 215 -4.29 11.50 34.48
N GLU A 216 -3.05 11.24 34.06
CA GLU A 216 -1.91 12.17 34.17
C GLU A 216 -1.64 12.93 32.84
N GLN A 217 -2.42 12.69 31.77
CA GLN A 217 -2.12 13.19 30.43
C GLN A 217 -3.08 14.31 30.00
N THR A 218 -2.52 15.45 29.59
CA THR A 218 -3.32 16.53 28.98
C THR A 218 -3.50 16.32 27.48
N ARG A 219 -4.56 16.92 26.89
CA ARG A 219 -4.78 16.88 25.43
C ARG A 219 -3.60 17.44 24.63
N ALA A 220 -2.99 18.51 25.15
CA ALA A 220 -1.86 19.16 24.49
C ALA A 220 -0.63 18.25 24.47
N GLN A 221 -0.33 17.59 25.60
CA GLN A 221 0.75 16.60 25.68
C GLN A 221 0.49 15.43 24.74
N LEU A 222 -0.69 14.80 24.81
CA LEU A 222 -1.05 13.69 23.91
C LEU A 222 -0.88 14.07 22.43
N ASN A 223 -1.36 15.24 22.03
CA ASN A 223 -1.25 15.68 20.65
C ASN A 223 0.20 15.97 20.24
N ASP A 224 1.02 16.55 21.12
CA ASP A 224 2.44 16.78 20.83
C ASP A 224 3.21 15.46 20.74
N ASP A 225 2.92 14.50 21.63
CA ASP A 225 3.53 13.16 21.61
C ASP A 225 3.20 12.42 20.31
N ILE A 226 1.93 12.44 19.89
CA ILE A 226 1.50 11.85 18.61
C ILE A 226 2.13 12.60 17.43
N LEU A 227 2.19 13.93 17.47
CA LEU A 227 2.83 14.72 16.41
C LEU A 227 4.31 14.36 16.26
N ASN A 228 5.05 14.32 17.37
CA ASN A 228 6.46 13.93 17.42
C ASN A 228 6.67 12.51 16.89
N MET A 229 5.78 11.59 17.26
CA MET A 229 5.77 10.21 16.77
C MET A 229 5.56 10.14 15.26
N LEU A 230 4.54 10.84 14.71
CA LEU A 230 4.24 10.83 13.28
C LEU A 230 5.37 11.45 12.45
N LEU A 231 5.94 12.57 12.91
CA LEU A 231 7.04 13.24 12.22
C LEU A 231 8.31 12.37 12.18
N SER A 232 8.62 11.71 13.29
CA SER A 232 9.77 10.80 13.39
C SER A 232 9.57 9.53 12.56
N MET A 233 8.39 8.90 12.63
CA MET A 233 8.02 7.71 11.85
C MET A 233 8.21 7.95 10.36
N LEU A 234 7.80 9.12 9.88
CA LEU A 234 7.84 9.46 8.46
C LEU A 234 9.14 10.14 8.06
N ASN A 235 10.12 10.23 8.95
CA ASN A 235 11.41 10.87 8.71
C ASN A 235 11.26 12.29 8.12
N ILE A 236 10.40 13.11 8.74
CA ILE A 236 10.11 14.49 8.35
C ILE A 236 10.19 15.48 9.52
N THR A 237 10.87 15.09 10.62
CA THR A 237 11.02 15.91 11.83
C THR A 237 11.61 17.31 11.55
N HIS A 238 12.57 17.40 10.63
CA HIS A 238 13.18 18.67 10.23
C HIS A 238 12.20 19.63 9.53
N THR A 239 11.11 19.11 8.96
CA THR A 239 10.10 19.92 8.24
C THR A 239 9.01 20.49 9.15
N ARG A 240 9.05 20.21 10.46
CA ARG A 240 8.01 20.58 11.44
C ARG A 240 7.54 22.03 11.29
N ASN A 241 8.49 22.96 11.19
CA ASN A 241 8.24 24.40 11.12
C ASN A 241 8.22 24.96 9.68
N THR A 242 8.25 24.09 8.67
CA THR A 242 8.23 24.48 7.27
C THR A 242 6.78 24.52 6.75
N VAL A 243 6.49 25.46 5.86
CA VAL A 243 5.18 25.57 5.18
C VAL A 243 5.00 24.37 4.25
N VAL A 244 3.80 23.77 4.23
CA VAL A 244 3.52 22.62 3.34
C VAL A 244 3.64 23.02 1.87
N GLY A 245 3.11 24.20 1.51
CA GLY A 245 3.18 24.76 0.17
C GLY A 245 2.30 24.04 -0.86
N ASN A 246 2.38 24.49 -2.11
CA ASN A 246 1.68 23.93 -3.27
C ASN A 246 2.43 24.25 -4.58
N GLU A 247 1.77 24.14 -5.73
CA GLU A 247 2.36 24.45 -7.06
C GLU A 247 2.77 25.91 -7.22
N PHE A 248 2.18 26.83 -6.44
CA PHE A 248 2.40 28.27 -6.54
C PHE A 248 3.16 28.85 -5.33
N MET A 249 3.17 28.15 -4.20
CA MET A 249 3.86 28.53 -2.97
C MET A 249 4.93 27.51 -2.62
N ARG A 250 6.18 27.99 -2.54
CA ARG A 250 7.31 27.17 -2.10
C ARG A 250 7.07 26.67 -0.67
N GLY A 251 7.30 25.39 -0.45
CA GLY A 251 7.18 24.73 0.84
C GLY A 251 8.11 23.52 0.92
N VAL A 252 7.70 22.49 1.65
CA VAL A 252 8.40 21.20 1.69
C VAL A 252 8.47 20.55 0.30
N SER A 253 9.42 19.64 0.11
CA SER A 253 9.55 18.90 -1.14
C SER A 253 8.29 18.08 -1.48
N GLY A 254 8.14 17.66 -2.74
CA GLY A 254 6.99 16.85 -3.15
C GLY A 254 6.84 15.54 -2.36
N GLY A 255 7.96 14.87 -2.08
CA GLY A 255 7.98 13.64 -1.28
C GLY A 255 7.64 13.89 0.19
N GLU A 256 8.19 14.95 0.79
CA GLU A 256 7.85 15.36 2.16
C GLU A 256 6.36 15.74 2.26
N ARG A 257 5.81 16.49 1.31
CA ARG A 257 4.39 16.83 1.28
C ARG A 257 3.51 15.58 1.26
N LYS A 258 3.89 14.53 0.51
CA LYS A 258 3.15 13.26 0.50
C LYS A 258 3.18 12.58 1.87
N ARG A 259 4.34 12.62 2.55
CA ARG A 259 4.49 12.13 3.93
C ARG A 259 3.63 12.93 4.91
N VAL A 260 3.48 14.24 4.73
CA VAL A 260 2.55 15.05 5.53
C VAL A 260 1.10 14.59 5.35
N SER A 261 0.65 14.33 4.11
CA SER A 261 -0.69 13.76 3.87
C SER A 261 -0.89 12.40 4.55
N ILE A 262 0.17 11.59 4.59
CA ILE A 262 0.16 10.30 5.31
C ILE A 262 0.02 10.50 6.81
N ALA A 263 0.79 11.41 7.40
CA ALA A 263 0.70 11.75 8.82
C ALA A 263 -0.71 12.26 9.19
N GLU A 264 -1.31 13.08 8.31
CA GLU A 264 -2.68 13.57 8.51
C GLU A 264 -3.68 12.41 8.53
N MET A 265 -3.58 11.49 7.58
CA MET A 265 -4.42 10.29 7.57
C MET A 265 -4.20 9.40 8.80
N MET A 266 -2.97 9.26 9.27
CA MET A 266 -2.67 8.51 10.49
C MET A 266 -3.27 9.17 11.75
N SER A 267 -3.34 10.50 11.78
CA SER A 267 -3.98 11.24 12.89
C SER A 267 -5.50 11.05 12.97
N SER A 268 -6.13 10.53 11.90
CA SER A 268 -7.59 10.38 11.80
C SER A 268 -8.19 9.32 12.74
N ARG A 269 -7.37 8.42 13.33
CA ARG A 269 -7.81 7.27 14.14
C ARG A 269 -8.82 6.35 13.41
N ALA A 270 -8.75 6.31 12.08
CA ALA A 270 -9.58 5.45 11.26
C ALA A 270 -9.17 3.98 11.38
N CYS A 271 -10.15 3.08 11.43
CA CYS A 271 -9.94 1.63 11.54
C CYS A 271 -9.74 0.95 10.19
N VAL A 272 -10.19 1.61 9.13
CA VAL A 272 -10.06 1.17 7.74
C VAL A 272 -9.30 2.26 7.00
N LEU A 273 -8.14 1.91 6.45
CA LEU A 273 -7.26 2.83 5.74
C LEU A 273 -7.12 2.40 4.28
N SER A 274 -7.07 3.39 3.40
CA SER A 274 -6.91 3.18 1.96
C SER A 274 -5.86 4.15 1.42
N TRP A 275 -4.80 3.59 0.85
CA TRP A 275 -3.63 4.33 0.38
C TRP A 275 -3.52 4.21 -1.13
N ASP A 276 -3.87 5.27 -1.86
CA ASP A 276 -3.83 5.26 -3.34
C ASP A 276 -2.48 5.77 -3.86
N ASN A 277 -1.71 4.86 -4.46
CA ASN A 277 -0.42 5.10 -5.10
C ASN A 277 0.56 5.91 -4.23
N SER A 278 0.65 5.55 -2.95
CA SER A 278 1.29 6.36 -1.92
C SER A 278 2.82 6.40 -2.00
N THR A 279 3.46 5.45 -2.69
CA THR A 279 4.92 5.42 -2.88
C THR A 279 5.39 6.17 -4.13
N ARG A 280 4.48 6.70 -4.95
CA ARG A 280 4.86 7.43 -6.16
C ARG A 280 5.68 8.67 -5.80
N GLY A 281 6.90 8.74 -6.32
CA GLY A 281 7.83 9.84 -6.05
C GLY A 281 8.74 9.62 -4.84
N LEU A 282 8.71 8.43 -4.23
CA LEU A 282 9.72 7.97 -3.28
C LEU A 282 10.80 7.14 -4.00
N ASP A 283 12.03 7.19 -3.50
CA ASP A 283 13.07 6.24 -3.88
C ASP A 283 12.78 4.84 -3.33
N ALA A 284 13.46 3.81 -3.86
CA ALA A 284 13.18 2.42 -3.54
C ALA A 284 13.36 2.07 -2.05
N SER A 285 14.38 2.64 -1.38
CA SER A 285 14.59 2.44 0.06
C SER A 285 13.48 3.08 0.88
N THR A 286 13.18 4.36 0.64
CA THR A 286 12.13 5.07 1.37
C THR A 286 10.75 4.44 1.14
N ALA A 287 10.48 3.91 -0.06
CA ALA A 287 9.24 3.20 -0.35
C ALA A 287 9.11 1.88 0.45
N LEU A 288 10.23 1.17 0.68
CA LEU A 288 10.25 -0.03 1.53
C LEU A 288 10.01 0.31 2.99
N ASP A 289 10.68 1.33 3.51
CA ASP A 289 10.52 1.77 4.90
C ASP A 289 9.09 2.28 5.15
N TYR A 290 8.52 2.95 4.16
CA TYR A 290 7.10 3.32 4.15
C TYR A 290 6.18 2.11 4.25
N ALA A 291 6.38 1.08 3.42
CA ALA A 291 5.56 -0.13 3.45
C ALA A 291 5.66 -0.86 4.81
N LYS A 292 6.87 -0.95 5.39
CA LYS A 292 7.08 -1.51 6.72
C LYS A 292 6.39 -0.71 7.83
N SER A 293 6.39 0.62 7.72
CA SER A 293 5.68 1.49 8.67
C SER A 293 4.17 1.23 8.63
N LEU A 294 3.59 1.07 7.44
CA LEU A 294 2.19 0.67 7.30
C LEU A 294 1.92 -0.71 7.90
N ARG A 295 2.80 -1.69 7.68
CA ARG A 295 2.70 -3.03 8.26
C ARG A 295 2.65 -2.99 9.79
N ILE A 296 3.61 -2.29 10.40
CA ILE A 296 3.72 -2.16 11.86
C ILE A 296 2.48 -1.51 12.46
N MET A 297 1.98 -0.43 11.87
CA MET A 297 0.75 0.20 12.32
C MET A 297 -0.46 -0.73 12.18
N THR A 298 -0.53 -1.47 11.06
CA THR A 298 -1.61 -2.43 10.81
C THR A 298 -1.60 -3.53 11.88
N ASP A 299 -0.42 -4.01 12.30
CA ASP A 299 -0.28 -5.04 13.33
C ASP A 299 -0.60 -4.55 14.74
N ILE A 300 -0.09 -3.38 15.11
CA ILE A 300 -0.21 -2.81 16.45
C ILE A 300 -1.64 -2.35 16.72
N PHE A 301 -2.22 -1.59 15.78
CA PHE A 301 -3.56 -1.03 15.94
C PHE A 301 -4.66 -1.93 15.38
N LYS A 302 -4.30 -3.09 14.80
CA LYS A 302 -5.21 -4.03 14.13
C LYS A 302 -6.10 -3.32 13.10
N LEU A 303 -5.47 -2.47 12.29
CA LEU A 303 -6.15 -1.73 11.22
C LEU A 303 -6.45 -2.67 10.06
N THR A 304 -7.48 -2.36 9.29
CA THR A 304 -7.68 -2.97 7.98
C THR A 304 -7.13 -2.03 6.93
N THR A 305 -6.06 -2.43 6.24
CA THR A 305 -5.29 -1.52 5.37
C THR A 305 -5.31 -1.98 3.92
N PHE A 306 -5.76 -1.12 3.01
CA PHE A 306 -5.67 -1.32 1.56
C PHE A 306 -4.62 -0.37 0.98
N VAL A 307 -3.75 -0.87 0.11
CA VAL A 307 -2.71 -0.06 -0.53
C VAL A 307 -2.66 -0.39 -2.02
N SER A 308 -2.69 0.61 -2.89
CA SER A 308 -2.30 0.45 -4.29
C SER A 308 -0.89 1.01 -4.50
N LEU A 309 -0.05 0.27 -5.22
CA LEU A 309 1.31 0.67 -5.55
C LEU A 309 1.54 0.45 -7.04
N TYR A 310 2.14 1.43 -7.72
CA TYR A 310 2.44 1.33 -9.16
C TYR A 310 3.57 0.34 -9.44
N GLN A 311 4.54 0.24 -8.52
CA GLN A 311 5.67 -0.69 -8.57
C GLN A 311 5.99 -1.09 -7.12
N ALA A 312 6.00 -2.39 -6.86
CA ALA A 312 6.32 -2.95 -5.56
C ALA A 312 7.47 -3.93 -5.72
N GLY A 313 8.64 -3.59 -5.20
CA GLY A 313 9.75 -4.53 -5.09
C GLY A 313 9.39 -5.70 -4.17
N GLU A 314 10.15 -6.79 -4.23
CA GLU A 314 9.83 -8.01 -3.47
C GLU A 314 9.72 -7.73 -1.96
N GLY A 315 10.65 -6.97 -1.39
CA GLY A 315 10.60 -6.62 0.03
C GLY A 315 9.37 -5.81 0.44
N ILE A 316 8.77 -5.05 -0.49
CA ILE A 316 7.49 -4.36 -0.28
C ILE A 316 6.34 -5.37 -0.36
N TYR A 317 6.36 -6.25 -1.38
CA TYR A 317 5.35 -7.28 -1.59
C TYR A 317 5.21 -8.21 -0.37
N ASP A 318 6.34 -8.57 0.25
CA ASP A 318 6.39 -9.44 1.44
C ASP A 318 5.72 -8.83 2.69
N GLN A 319 5.40 -7.54 2.69
CA GLN A 319 4.69 -6.90 3.80
C GLN A 319 3.18 -7.16 3.78
N PHE A 320 2.62 -7.69 2.68
CA PHE A 320 1.19 -7.82 2.49
C PHE A 320 0.69 -9.24 2.79
N ASP A 321 -0.45 -9.33 3.47
CA ASP A 321 -1.10 -10.61 3.76
C ASP A 321 -1.84 -11.14 2.53
N LYS A 322 -2.54 -10.22 1.85
CA LYS A 322 -3.40 -10.53 0.71
C LYS A 322 -3.09 -9.62 -0.47
N VAL A 323 -3.40 -10.10 -1.67
CA VAL A 323 -3.33 -9.31 -2.91
C VAL A 323 -4.66 -9.39 -3.66
N LEU A 324 -5.14 -8.23 -4.10
CA LEU A 324 -6.25 -8.07 -5.03
C LEU A 324 -5.67 -7.69 -6.39
N LEU A 325 -5.73 -8.61 -7.36
CA LEU A 325 -5.32 -8.34 -8.73
C LEU A 325 -6.52 -7.97 -9.59
N ILE A 326 -6.41 -6.84 -10.29
CA ILE A 326 -7.44 -6.24 -11.12
C ILE A 326 -6.95 -6.13 -12.57
N ASP A 327 -7.77 -6.56 -13.52
CA ASP A 327 -7.56 -6.33 -14.95
C ASP A 327 -8.85 -5.80 -15.60
N GLU A 328 -8.79 -4.62 -16.20
CA GLU A 328 -9.92 -3.95 -16.87
C GLU A 328 -11.25 -4.00 -16.08
N GLY A 329 -11.20 -3.77 -14.77
CA GLY A 329 -12.38 -3.78 -13.90
C GLY A 329 -12.86 -5.17 -13.52
N ARG A 330 -12.09 -6.22 -13.81
CA ARG A 330 -12.37 -7.59 -13.40
C ARG A 330 -11.45 -8.01 -12.26
N GLN A 331 -12.03 -8.70 -11.30
CA GLN A 331 -11.29 -9.34 -10.21
C GLN A 331 -10.65 -10.63 -10.73
N VAL A 332 -9.32 -10.60 -10.91
CA VAL A 332 -8.54 -11.71 -11.46
C VAL A 332 -8.02 -12.63 -10.36
N TYR A 333 -7.73 -12.08 -9.18
CA TYR A 333 -7.35 -12.85 -8.01
C TYR A 333 -7.62 -12.05 -6.75
N PHE A 334 -8.03 -12.73 -5.68
CA PHE A 334 -8.03 -12.21 -4.33
C PHE A 334 -7.75 -13.36 -3.36
N GLY A 335 -6.75 -13.16 -2.50
CA GLY A 335 -6.33 -14.19 -1.57
C GLY A 335 -4.92 -13.92 -1.03
N PRO A 336 -4.30 -14.92 -0.39
CA PRO A 336 -2.97 -14.79 0.19
C PRO A 336 -1.93 -14.31 -0.83
N ALA A 337 -1.10 -13.34 -0.44
CA ALA A 337 -0.07 -12.77 -1.33
C ALA A 337 0.97 -13.82 -1.75
N LYS A 338 1.37 -14.71 -0.83
CA LYS A 338 2.37 -15.75 -1.07
C LYS A 338 1.94 -16.76 -2.15
N GLU A 339 0.65 -17.00 -2.30
CA GLU A 339 0.09 -18.00 -3.23
C GLU A 339 -0.28 -17.43 -4.60
N ALA A 340 -0.35 -16.10 -4.75
CA ALA A 340 -0.82 -15.46 -5.97
C ALA A 340 0.03 -15.78 -7.19
N ARG A 341 1.36 -15.89 -7.01
CA ARG A 341 2.29 -16.26 -8.08
C ARG A 341 2.07 -17.70 -8.56
N GLU A 342 1.94 -18.63 -7.61
CA GLU A 342 1.69 -20.03 -7.90
C GLU A 342 0.35 -20.23 -8.62
N TYR A 343 -0.68 -19.48 -8.20
CA TYR A 343 -1.95 -19.45 -8.90
C TYR A 343 -1.79 -19.11 -10.39
N MET A 344 -1.07 -18.03 -10.72
CA MET A 344 -0.83 -17.66 -12.12
C MET A 344 -0.03 -18.71 -12.90
N LEU A 345 0.99 -19.31 -12.28
CA LEU A 345 1.73 -20.41 -12.89
C LEU A 345 0.81 -21.60 -13.21
N SER A 346 -0.12 -21.93 -12.30
CA SER A 346 -1.08 -23.02 -12.49
C SER A 346 -2.04 -22.81 -13.66
N LEU A 347 -2.33 -21.55 -14.02
CA LEU A 347 -3.14 -21.21 -15.19
C LEU A 347 -2.39 -21.46 -16.52
N GLY A 348 -1.06 -21.58 -16.50
CA GLY A 348 -0.22 -21.84 -17.68
C GLY A 348 0.63 -20.66 -18.13
N PHE A 349 0.76 -19.61 -17.30
CA PHE A 349 1.71 -18.52 -17.54
C PHE A 349 3.16 -18.99 -17.33
N ARG A 350 4.09 -18.40 -18.07
CA ARG A 350 5.52 -18.73 -18.00
C ARG A 350 6.07 -18.37 -16.63
N ASN A 351 6.99 -19.16 -16.10
CA ASN A 351 7.75 -18.76 -14.91
C ASN A 351 8.86 -17.77 -15.28
N LEU A 352 8.84 -16.59 -14.67
CA LEU A 352 9.85 -15.53 -14.84
C LEU A 352 10.54 -15.26 -13.48
N PRO A 353 11.48 -16.11 -13.04
CA PRO A 353 11.99 -16.10 -11.67
C PRO A 353 12.77 -14.82 -11.28
N ARG A 354 13.22 -14.03 -12.26
CA ARG A 354 13.95 -12.78 -12.02
C ARG A 354 13.03 -11.55 -11.89
N GLN A 355 11.74 -11.69 -12.19
CA GLN A 355 10.77 -10.63 -11.99
C GLN A 355 10.20 -10.71 -10.57
N THR A 356 9.99 -9.53 -9.99
CA THR A 356 9.29 -9.41 -8.70
C THR A 356 7.89 -10.02 -8.82
N THR A 357 7.34 -10.48 -7.70
CA THR A 357 6.02 -11.09 -7.70
C THR A 357 4.94 -10.08 -8.12
N ALA A 358 5.03 -8.83 -7.67
CA ALA A 358 4.08 -7.78 -8.08
C ALA A 358 4.10 -7.55 -9.60
N ASP A 359 5.29 -7.36 -10.18
CA ASP A 359 5.45 -7.11 -11.63
C ASP A 359 5.00 -8.34 -12.44
N TYR A 360 5.30 -9.55 -11.94
CA TYR A 360 4.87 -10.79 -12.57
C TYR A 360 3.33 -10.89 -12.64
N LEU A 361 2.64 -10.60 -11.54
CA LEU A 361 1.18 -10.63 -11.48
C LEU A 361 0.55 -9.63 -12.45
N THR A 362 1.05 -8.39 -12.49
CA THR A 362 0.56 -7.39 -13.43
C THR A 362 0.92 -7.74 -14.87
N GLY A 363 2.11 -8.28 -15.12
CA GLY A 363 2.59 -8.69 -16.44
C GLY A 363 1.77 -9.83 -17.04
N CYS A 364 1.26 -10.77 -16.22
CA CYS A 364 0.32 -11.81 -16.68
C CYS A 364 -0.98 -11.23 -17.26
N THR A 365 -1.40 -10.05 -16.78
CA THR A 365 -2.59 -9.34 -17.28
C THR A 365 -2.29 -8.43 -18.47
N ASP A 366 -1.01 -8.15 -18.77
CA ASP A 366 -0.64 -7.30 -19.90
C ASP A 366 -0.50 -8.11 -21.20
N PRO A 367 -1.25 -7.82 -22.26
CA PRO A 367 -1.08 -8.50 -23.55
C PRO A 367 0.32 -8.41 -24.16
N ASN A 368 1.09 -7.36 -23.82
CA ASN A 368 2.43 -7.12 -24.37
C ASN A 368 3.53 -7.81 -23.54
N GLU A 369 3.32 -8.01 -22.25
CA GLU A 369 4.33 -8.60 -21.34
C GLU A 369 4.07 -10.06 -21.04
N ARG A 370 2.80 -10.50 -21.08
CA ARG A 370 2.44 -11.88 -20.73
C ARG A 370 3.17 -12.87 -21.63
N ALA A 371 3.69 -13.91 -20.99
CA ALA A 371 4.31 -15.03 -21.66
C ALA A 371 3.69 -16.33 -21.16
N PHE A 372 3.57 -17.32 -22.06
CA PHE A 372 3.01 -18.63 -21.73
C PHE A 372 4.12 -19.66 -21.53
N ALA A 373 3.84 -20.67 -20.69
CA ALA A 373 4.71 -21.82 -20.52
C ALA A 373 4.89 -22.60 -21.84
N GLU A 374 5.88 -23.48 -21.91
CA GLU A 374 6.10 -24.30 -23.10
C GLU A 374 4.86 -25.16 -23.41
N GLY A 375 4.44 -25.19 -24.67
CA GLY A 375 3.20 -25.87 -25.10
C GLY A 375 1.89 -25.15 -24.74
N ARG A 376 1.95 -23.97 -24.12
CA ARG A 376 0.80 -23.11 -23.82
C ARG A 376 0.73 -21.91 -24.76
N SER A 377 -0.48 -21.39 -24.97
CA SER A 377 -0.77 -20.23 -25.81
C SER A 377 -2.03 -19.51 -25.32
N ALA A 378 -2.34 -18.37 -25.93
CA ALA A 378 -3.56 -17.62 -25.60
C ALA A 378 -4.86 -18.40 -25.87
N ALA A 379 -4.80 -19.52 -26.61
CA ALA A 379 -5.96 -20.37 -26.87
C ALA A 379 -6.28 -21.32 -25.70
N ASN A 380 -5.29 -21.67 -24.86
CA ASN A 380 -5.43 -22.66 -23.79
C ASN A 380 -5.09 -22.13 -22.39
N VAL A 381 -4.77 -20.83 -22.28
CA VAL A 381 -4.56 -20.11 -21.02
C VAL A 381 -5.56 -18.95 -20.98
N PRO A 382 -6.27 -18.72 -19.86
CA PRO A 382 -7.19 -17.60 -19.72
C PRO A 382 -6.43 -16.28 -19.97
N SER A 383 -6.80 -15.59 -21.05
CA SER A 383 -6.03 -14.47 -21.58
C SER A 383 -6.86 -13.20 -21.74
N THR A 384 -8.18 -13.26 -21.55
CA THR A 384 -9.02 -12.06 -21.50
C THR A 384 -9.38 -11.74 -20.04
N PRO A 385 -9.68 -10.47 -19.70
CA PRO A 385 -10.11 -10.10 -18.35
C PRO A 385 -11.29 -10.96 -17.85
N ASP A 386 -12.24 -11.28 -18.73
CA ASP A 386 -13.40 -12.11 -18.41
C ASP A 386 -13.01 -13.58 -18.17
N GLN A 387 -12.11 -14.15 -18.99
CA GLN A 387 -11.62 -15.51 -18.82
C GLN A 387 -10.81 -15.65 -17.52
N LEU A 388 -9.98 -14.66 -17.21
CA LEU A 388 -9.20 -14.61 -15.98
C LEU A 388 -10.10 -14.55 -14.74
N ALA A 389 -11.14 -13.72 -14.77
CA ALA A 389 -12.14 -13.66 -13.71
C ALA A 389 -12.93 -14.98 -13.56
N GLN A 390 -13.29 -15.62 -14.68
CA GLN A 390 -13.98 -16.90 -14.66
C GLN A 390 -13.08 -18.02 -14.10
N ALA A 391 -11.80 -18.04 -14.48
CA ALA A 391 -10.82 -18.98 -13.93
C ALA A 391 -10.67 -18.78 -12.42
N PHE A 392 -10.68 -17.54 -11.95
CA PHE A 392 -10.65 -17.25 -10.51
C PHE A 392 -11.90 -17.77 -9.80
N GLN A 393 -13.09 -17.52 -10.33
CA GLN A 393 -14.35 -18.03 -9.76
C GLN A 393 -14.40 -19.56 -9.65
N GLN A 394 -13.70 -20.27 -10.53
CA GLN A 394 -13.60 -21.73 -10.52
C GLN A 394 -12.47 -22.26 -9.63
N SER A 395 -11.62 -21.38 -9.10
CA SER A 395 -10.44 -21.75 -8.33
C SER A 395 -10.76 -22.10 -6.87
N LYS A 396 -9.82 -22.80 -6.21
CA LYS A 396 -9.84 -23.03 -4.76
C LYS A 396 -9.89 -21.71 -3.97
N TYR A 397 -9.23 -20.67 -4.47
CA TYR A 397 -9.10 -19.37 -3.81
C TYR A 397 -10.43 -18.64 -3.71
N TRP A 398 -11.27 -18.72 -4.75
CA TRP A 398 -12.63 -18.17 -4.70
C TRP A 398 -13.47 -18.84 -3.62
N SER A 399 -13.43 -20.18 -3.55
CA SER A 399 -14.18 -20.94 -2.55
C SER A 399 -13.71 -20.61 -1.12
N GLN A 400 -12.39 -20.50 -0.91
CA GLN A 400 -11.80 -20.08 0.37
C GLN A 400 -12.24 -18.66 0.76
N MET A 401 -12.16 -17.71 -0.16
CA MET A 401 -12.58 -16.32 0.08
C MET A 401 -14.08 -16.23 0.42
N VAL A 402 -14.93 -16.94 -0.31
CA VAL A 402 -16.38 -16.97 -0.03
C VAL A 402 -16.66 -17.57 1.34
N SER A 403 -15.98 -18.66 1.70
CA SER A 403 -16.09 -19.27 3.02
C SER A 403 -15.60 -18.33 4.13
N GLU A 404 -14.45 -17.68 3.95
CA GLU A 404 -13.92 -16.71 4.92
C GLU A 404 -14.90 -15.56 5.15
N ARG A 405 -15.47 -15.03 4.07
CA ARG A 405 -16.49 -13.99 4.15
C ARG A 405 -17.73 -14.45 4.90
N GLN A 406 -18.22 -15.67 4.65
CA GLN A 406 -19.38 -16.22 5.34
C GLN A 406 -19.11 -16.37 6.85
N VAL A 407 -17.94 -16.88 7.22
CA VAL A 407 -17.51 -16.99 8.62
C VAL A 407 -17.54 -15.62 9.30
N ILE A 408 -16.96 -14.60 8.68
CA ILE A 408 -16.95 -13.23 9.24
C ILE A 408 -18.38 -12.68 9.36
N GLN A 409 -19.24 -12.89 8.36
CA GLN A 409 -20.64 -12.45 8.42
C GLN A 409 -21.43 -13.15 9.54
N ASP A 410 -21.17 -14.43 9.77
CA ASP A 410 -21.83 -15.21 10.82
C ASP A 410 -21.27 -14.90 12.21
N GLU A 411 -19.99 -14.54 12.33
CA GLU A 411 -19.42 -13.93 13.54
C GLU A 411 -20.13 -12.60 13.86
N TRP A 412 -20.26 -11.71 12.88
CA TRP A 412 -20.94 -10.42 13.08
C TRP A 412 -22.41 -10.56 13.48
N ARG A 413 -23.14 -11.50 12.89
CA ARG A 413 -24.55 -11.76 13.26
C ARG A 413 -24.69 -12.30 14.68
N ARG A 414 -23.73 -13.11 15.14
CA ARG A 414 -23.70 -13.60 16.53
C ARG A 414 -23.43 -12.45 17.50
N ASP A 415 -22.45 -11.62 17.18
CA ASP A 415 -22.05 -10.46 17.98
C ASP A 415 -23.12 -9.36 18.03
N GLU A 416 -24.04 -9.31 17.08
CA GLU A 416 -25.05 -8.24 16.99
C GLU A 416 -25.93 -8.13 18.24
N ASN A 417 -26.19 -9.27 18.89
CA ASN A 417 -27.04 -9.39 20.08
C ASN A 417 -26.25 -9.60 21.38
N GLU A 418 -24.91 -9.64 21.34
CA GLU A 418 -24.09 -9.89 22.51
C GLU A 418 -23.69 -8.58 23.21
N PRO A 419 -24.10 -8.35 24.48
CA PRO A 419 -23.85 -7.08 25.18
C PRO A 419 -22.36 -6.77 25.40
N SER A 420 -21.51 -7.80 25.35
CA SER A 420 -20.05 -7.74 25.47
C SER A 420 -19.31 -8.12 24.18
N GLY A 421 -20.02 -8.27 23.06
CA GLY A 421 -19.43 -8.64 21.76
C GLY A 421 -18.62 -7.50 21.12
N ALA A 422 -17.89 -7.79 20.04
CA ALA A 422 -17.00 -6.83 19.39
C ALA A 422 -17.73 -5.58 18.90
N ARG A 423 -19.01 -5.70 18.53
CA ARG A 423 -19.88 -4.57 18.18
C ARG A 423 -20.14 -3.63 19.36
N ALA A 424 -20.44 -4.19 20.53
CA ALA A 424 -20.70 -3.40 21.73
C ALA A 424 -19.43 -2.68 22.20
N GLU A 425 -18.28 -3.36 22.14
CA GLU A 425 -16.97 -2.77 22.38
C GLU A 425 -16.66 -1.63 21.39
N PHE A 426 -16.89 -1.85 20.09
CA PHE A 426 -16.70 -0.81 19.08
C PHE A 426 -17.59 0.42 19.34
N LEU A 427 -18.85 0.22 19.71
CA LEU A 427 -19.77 1.32 20.05
C LEU A 427 -19.32 2.06 21.31
N ARG A 428 -18.81 1.34 22.31
CA ARG A 428 -18.23 1.93 23.53
C ARG A 428 -16.99 2.75 23.20
N ALA A 429 -16.04 2.17 22.45
CA ALA A 429 -14.84 2.86 21.99
C ALA A 429 -15.18 4.12 21.18
N THR A 430 -16.18 4.04 20.29
CA THR A 430 -16.64 5.19 19.49
C THR A 430 -17.26 6.29 20.38
N LYS A 431 -17.95 5.93 21.46
CA LYS A 431 -18.47 6.90 22.44
C LYS A 431 -17.35 7.53 23.26
N GLU A 432 -16.37 6.74 23.72
CA GLU A 432 -15.21 7.24 24.49
C GLU A 432 -14.31 8.18 23.66
N GLU A 433 -14.25 7.99 22.35
CA GLU A 433 -13.52 8.88 21.45
C GLU A 433 -14.24 10.18 21.14
N LYS A 434 -15.58 10.22 21.18
CA LYS A 434 -16.33 11.44 20.89
C LYS A 434 -16.27 12.38 22.10
N PRO A 435 -15.95 13.67 21.91
CA PRO A 435 -15.91 14.63 23.02
C PRO A 435 -17.27 14.98 23.64
N TRP A 436 -18.38 14.45 23.10
CA TRP A 436 -19.76 14.81 23.42
C TRP A 436 -20.67 13.60 23.61
#